data_AF-A0A2V3ZG25-F1
#
_entry.id   AF-A0A2V3ZG25-F1
#
_cell.length_a   1.000
_cell.length_b   1.000
_cell.length_c   1.000
_cell.angle_alpha   90.00
_cell.angle_beta   90.00
_cell.angle_gamma   90.00
#
_symmetry.space_group_name_H-M   'P 1'
#
loop_
_entity.id
_entity.type
_entity.pdbx_description
1 polymer ?
#
loop_
_entity_poly.entity_id
_entity_poly.type
_entity_poly.pdbx_seq_one_letter_code
_entity_poly.pdbx_strand_id
1 'polypeptide(L)'
;MRLQAGALLLAMVMPLAPGHAAENDGDATEESLRKDLQSLDQELTDFSSERRERLMTDIEEVLGAIEARIETLDSRLQDNWNSADRLERAQAQTAVAALRRERSRVMEWRQRMQDSTDVTWASMKDGFNDAFDELVEAWQSAEQNVRQAVKEN
;
A
#
# COMPACT_ATOMS: atom_id res chain seq x y z
N MET A 1 -28.90 0.73 27.49
CA MET A 1 -28.58 1.99 26.79
C MET A 1 -27.12 2.29 27.04
N ARG A 2 -26.30 2.78 26.09
CA ARG A 2 -26.46 2.92 24.63
C ARG A 2 -25.02 2.92 24.06
N LEU A 3 -24.76 2.28 22.92
CA LEU A 3 -23.45 2.38 22.27
C LEU A 3 -23.29 3.76 21.61
N GLN A 4 -22.07 4.27 21.60
CA GLN A 4 -21.55 5.23 20.62
C GLN A 4 -20.26 4.58 20.08
N ALA A 5 -20.17 4.03 18.88
CA ALA A 5 -20.84 4.30 17.59
C ALA A 5 -20.38 5.60 16.91
N GLY A 6 -19.35 5.44 16.06
CA GLY A 6 -19.15 6.19 14.81
C GLY A 6 -18.68 7.64 14.91
N ALA A 7 -17.42 7.86 14.51
CA ALA A 7 -16.93 9.17 14.06
C ALA A 7 -16.10 8.99 12.77
N LEU A 8 -16.75 8.51 11.71
CA LEU A 8 -16.16 8.47 10.36
C LEU A 8 -16.00 9.93 9.89
N LEU A 9 -14.77 10.43 9.81
CA LEU A 9 -14.51 11.80 9.35
C LEU A 9 -14.52 11.84 7.82
N LEU A 10 -15.70 12.06 7.25
CA LEU A 10 -15.91 12.26 5.82
C LEU A 10 -15.19 13.53 5.33
N ALA A 11 -13.99 13.36 4.78
CA ALA A 11 -13.17 14.46 4.25
C ALA A 11 -13.74 15.04 2.94
N MET A 12 -14.68 15.97 3.11
CA MET A 12 -15.10 17.05 2.20
C MET A 12 -14.42 17.08 0.81
N VAL A 13 -15.10 16.57 -0.22
CA VAL A 13 -14.67 16.70 -1.62
C VAL A 13 -14.69 18.17 -2.04
N MET A 14 -13.53 18.71 -2.42
CA MET A 14 -13.36 20.08 -2.91
C MET A 14 -13.14 20.06 -4.44
N PRO A 15 -13.79 20.94 -5.23
CA PRO A 15 -13.65 20.93 -6.68
C PRO A 15 -12.27 21.47 -7.10
N LEU A 16 -11.46 20.63 -7.75
CA LEU A 16 -10.17 21.02 -8.31
C LEU A 16 -10.37 21.99 -9.48
N ALA A 17 -9.84 23.20 -9.35
CA ALA A 17 -9.65 24.11 -10.48
C ALA A 17 -8.32 23.76 -11.20
N PRO A 18 -8.25 23.87 -12.54
CA PRO A 18 -7.03 23.59 -13.30
C PRO A 18 -5.99 24.72 -13.14
N GLY A 19 -5.36 24.79 -11.97
CA GLY A 19 -4.18 25.61 -11.70
C GLY A 19 -2.93 24.73 -11.62
N HIS A 20 -1.86 25.12 -12.30
CA HIS A 20 -0.62 24.34 -12.34
C HIS A 20 0.14 24.43 -11.00
N ALA A 21 0.15 23.34 -10.23
CA ALA A 21 0.94 23.21 -8.98
C ALA A 21 1.22 21.74 -8.61
N ALA A 22 1.44 20.86 -9.60
CA ALA A 22 1.56 19.40 -9.41
C ALA A 22 2.97 18.96 -8.93
N GLU A 23 3.54 19.68 -7.96
CA GLU A 23 4.93 19.53 -7.49
C GLU A 23 5.01 19.37 -5.95
N ASN A 24 4.02 18.70 -5.33
CA ASN A 24 4.15 18.21 -3.94
C ASN A 24 3.21 17.06 -3.56
N ASP A 25 1.97 17.02 -4.07
CA ASP A 25 0.93 16.05 -3.65
C ASP A 25 1.39 14.58 -3.70
N GLY A 26 2.27 14.24 -4.65
CA GLY A 26 2.83 12.91 -4.81
C GLY A 26 3.81 12.46 -3.71
N ASP A 27 4.41 13.36 -2.94
CA ASP A 27 5.29 13.01 -1.81
C ASP A 27 4.48 12.91 -0.51
N ALA A 28 3.59 13.88 -0.26
CA ALA A 28 2.64 13.84 0.86
C ALA A 28 1.76 12.58 0.85
N THR A 29 1.32 12.14 -0.34
CA THR A 29 0.57 10.88 -0.50
C THR A 29 1.43 9.64 -0.23
N GLU A 30 2.73 9.68 -0.56
CA GLU A 30 3.66 8.58 -0.25
C GLU A 30 3.94 8.50 1.26
N GLU A 31 4.16 9.63 1.93
CA GLU A 31 4.41 9.66 3.37
C GLU A 31 3.20 9.18 4.18
N SER A 32 1.97 9.57 3.80
CA SER A 32 0.76 9.01 4.42
C SER A 32 0.73 7.49 4.26
N LEU A 33 0.79 6.98 3.03
CA LEU A 33 0.64 5.54 2.77
C LEU A 33 1.78 4.71 3.39
N ARG A 34 3.00 5.27 3.48
CA ARG A 34 4.13 4.68 4.23
C ARG A 34 3.83 4.58 5.73
N LYS A 35 3.19 5.60 6.31
CA LYS A 35 2.77 5.61 7.72
C LYS A 35 1.56 4.69 7.97
N ASP A 36 0.64 4.60 7.03
CA ASP A 36 -0.52 3.72 7.09
C ASP A 36 -0.08 2.23 7.07
N LEU A 37 0.88 1.89 6.19
CA LEU A 37 1.60 0.60 6.21
C LEU A 37 2.26 0.30 7.56
N GLN A 38 3.04 1.25 8.11
CA GLN A 38 3.70 1.09 9.44
C GLN A 38 2.71 0.98 10.60
N SER A 39 1.51 1.55 10.47
CA SER A 39 0.47 1.50 11.51
C SER A 39 -0.26 0.15 11.47
N LEU A 40 -0.52 -0.40 10.27
CA LEU A 40 -1.10 -1.73 10.10
C LEU A 40 -0.16 -2.85 10.59
N ASP A 41 1.13 -2.78 10.27
CA ASP A 41 2.17 -3.70 10.78
C ASP A 41 2.12 -3.82 12.32
N GLN A 42 2.04 -2.69 13.01
CA GLN A 42 1.94 -2.65 14.47
C GLN A 42 0.61 -3.23 14.98
N GLU A 43 -0.54 -2.94 14.34
CA GLU A 43 -1.81 -3.56 14.75
C GLU A 43 -1.87 -5.07 14.44
N LEU A 44 -1.24 -5.54 13.35
CA LEU A 44 -1.12 -6.95 12.99
C LEU A 44 -0.30 -7.75 14.02
N THR A 45 0.72 -7.13 14.60
CA THR A 45 1.48 -7.70 15.72
C THR A 45 0.59 -7.90 16.95
N ASP A 46 -0.09 -6.85 17.41
CA ASP A 46 -0.91 -6.82 18.64
C ASP A 46 -2.36 -7.35 18.47
N PHE A 47 -2.65 -8.04 17.37
CA PHE A 47 -4.04 -8.27 16.94
C PHE A 47 -4.87 -9.26 17.77
N SER A 48 -6.15 -8.93 18.01
CA SER A 48 -7.14 -9.81 18.63
C SER A 48 -8.36 -10.07 17.73
N SER A 49 -8.96 -11.25 17.84
CA SER A 49 -10.09 -11.70 17.00
C SER A 49 -11.32 -10.79 17.07
N GLU A 50 -11.52 -10.04 18.16
CA GLU A 50 -12.64 -9.10 18.33
C GLU A 50 -12.62 -7.93 17.33
N ARG A 51 -11.47 -7.60 16.73
CA ARG A 51 -11.35 -6.54 15.71
C ARG A 51 -11.29 -7.08 14.27
N ARG A 52 -11.36 -8.40 14.07
CA ARG A 52 -11.13 -9.11 12.79
C ARG A 52 -11.72 -8.40 11.57
N GLU A 53 -13.02 -8.15 11.59
CA GLU A 53 -13.75 -7.59 10.45
C GLU A 53 -13.21 -6.22 10.03
N ARG A 54 -12.92 -5.35 11.00
CA ARG A 54 -12.39 -4.00 10.72
C ARG A 54 -11.00 -4.06 10.10
N LEU A 55 -10.08 -4.83 10.69
CA LEU A 55 -8.73 -4.97 10.14
C LEU A 55 -8.76 -5.50 8.69
N MET A 56 -9.67 -6.43 8.35
CA MET A 56 -9.79 -6.91 6.96
C MET A 56 -10.30 -5.81 6.00
N THR A 57 -11.06 -4.82 6.49
CA THR A 57 -11.43 -3.61 5.73
C THR A 57 -10.24 -2.64 5.64
N ASP A 58 -9.57 -2.33 6.74
CA ASP A 58 -8.46 -1.37 6.78
C ASP A 58 -7.30 -1.82 5.86
N ILE A 59 -7.01 -3.14 5.82
CA ILE A 59 -6.09 -3.76 4.86
C ILE A 59 -6.58 -3.62 3.41
N GLU A 60 -7.88 -3.79 3.15
CA GLU A 60 -8.44 -3.69 1.81
C GLU A 60 -8.36 -2.25 1.26
N GLU A 61 -8.57 -1.25 2.11
CA GLU A 61 -8.39 0.16 1.77
C GLU A 61 -6.92 0.49 1.46
N VAL A 62 -5.97 0.05 2.31
CA VAL A 62 -4.53 0.25 2.06
C VAL A 62 -4.04 -0.52 0.82
N LEU A 63 -4.50 -1.75 0.58
CA LEU A 63 -4.22 -2.47 -0.66
C LEU A 63 -4.86 -1.79 -1.88
N GLY A 64 -5.94 -1.03 -1.72
CA GLY A 64 -6.49 -0.15 -2.77
C GLY A 64 -5.57 1.03 -3.07
N ALA A 65 -5.10 1.72 -2.03
CA ALA A 65 -4.19 2.86 -2.16
C ALA A 65 -2.82 2.47 -2.77
N ILE A 66 -2.30 1.29 -2.43
CA ILE A 66 -1.07 0.73 -3.01
C ILE A 66 -1.22 0.49 -4.52
N GLU A 67 -2.36 0.01 -5.01
CA GLU A 67 -2.58 -0.15 -6.46
C GLU A 67 -2.53 1.21 -7.18
N ALA A 68 -3.19 2.23 -6.63
CA ALA A 68 -3.16 3.58 -7.20
C ALA A 68 -1.73 4.16 -7.25
N ARG A 69 -0.89 3.84 -6.27
CA ARG A 69 0.54 4.20 -6.33
C ARG A 69 1.32 3.35 -7.33
N ILE A 70 1.08 2.04 -7.44
CA ILE A 70 1.72 1.18 -8.44
C ILE A 70 1.51 1.75 -9.86
N GLU A 71 0.28 2.12 -10.21
CA GLU A 71 -0.02 2.76 -11.50
C GLU A 71 0.70 4.11 -11.66
N THR A 72 0.79 4.91 -10.59
CA THR A 72 1.55 6.18 -10.57
C THR A 72 3.06 5.95 -10.80
N LEU A 73 3.63 4.87 -10.25
CA LEU A 73 5.04 4.50 -10.43
C LEU A 73 5.31 4.00 -11.86
N ASP A 74 4.43 3.14 -12.39
CA ASP A 74 4.51 2.68 -13.79
C ASP A 74 4.33 3.84 -14.78
N SER A 75 3.49 4.85 -14.48
CA SER A 75 3.39 6.09 -15.28
C SER A 75 4.68 6.90 -15.23
N ARG A 76 5.25 7.16 -14.03
CA ARG A 76 6.52 7.90 -13.88
C ARG A 76 7.68 7.26 -14.67
N LEU A 77 7.73 5.92 -14.75
CA LEU A 77 8.71 5.17 -15.55
C LEU A 77 8.46 5.22 -17.07
N GLN A 78 7.24 5.51 -17.50
CA GLN A 78 6.88 5.71 -18.92
C GLN A 78 7.14 7.15 -19.37
N ASP A 79 6.86 8.15 -18.53
CA ASP A 79 7.10 9.56 -18.85
C ASP A 79 8.61 9.86 -18.94
N ASN A 80 9.40 9.33 -18.00
CA ASN A 80 10.86 9.54 -17.93
C ASN A 80 11.66 8.48 -18.72
N TRP A 81 11.00 7.73 -19.60
CA TRP A 81 11.54 6.53 -20.23
C TRP A 81 12.77 6.76 -21.09
N ASN A 82 12.96 7.97 -21.62
CA ASN A 82 14.15 8.35 -22.41
C ASN A 82 15.27 8.99 -21.58
N SER A 83 15.01 9.31 -20.30
CA SER A 83 15.95 9.96 -19.37
C SER A 83 16.74 8.93 -18.56
N ALA A 84 16.07 7.84 -18.15
CA ALA A 84 16.63 6.78 -17.31
C ALA A 84 17.71 5.93 -18.02
N ASP A 85 18.74 5.50 -17.30
CA ASP A 85 19.61 4.42 -17.79
C ASP A 85 18.85 3.10 -17.95
N ARG A 86 19.30 2.24 -18.87
CA ARG A 86 18.68 0.95 -19.15
C ARG A 86 18.70 -0.01 -17.97
N LEU A 87 19.75 0.01 -17.14
CA LEU A 87 19.83 -0.84 -15.96
C LEU A 87 18.86 -0.34 -14.88
N GLU A 88 18.86 0.96 -14.59
CA GLU A 88 18.01 1.57 -13.56
C GLU A 88 16.52 1.44 -13.92
N ARG A 89 16.15 1.68 -15.19
CA ARG A 89 14.78 1.47 -15.71
C ARG A 89 14.34 0.00 -15.57
N ALA A 90 15.23 -0.96 -15.80
CA ALA A 90 14.94 -2.39 -15.63
C ALA A 90 14.84 -2.82 -14.15
N GLN A 91 15.66 -2.23 -13.27
CA GLN A 91 15.60 -2.44 -11.83
C GLN A 91 14.28 -1.89 -11.26
N ALA A 92 13.88 -0.66 -11.65
CA ALA A 92 12.62 -0.07 -11.23
C ALA A 92 11.40 -0.86 -11.72
N GLN A 93 11.37 -1.30 -12.97
CA GLN A 93 10.32 -2.19 -13.49
C GLN A 93 10.23 -3.51 -12.71
N THR A 94 11.38 -4.09 -12.35
CA THR A 94 11.44 -5.32 -11.54
C THR A 94 10.89 -5.08 -10.14
N ALA A 95 11.20 -3.94 -9.52
CA ALA A 95 10.72 -3.59 -8.18
C ALA A 95 9.21 -3.28 -8.15
N VAL A 96 8.68 -2.56 -9.15
CA VAL A 96 7.23 -2.31 -9.29
C VAL A 96 6.46 -3.61 -9.58
N ALA A 97 7.02 -4.51 -10.39
CA ALA A 97 6.45 -5.84 -10.62
C ALA A 97 6.44 -6.71 -9.34
N ALA A 98 7.48 -6.63 -8.50
CA ALA A 98 7.52 -7.29 -7.20
C ALA A 98 6.47 -6.71 -6.23
N LEU A 99 6.33 -5.38 -6.16
CA LEU A 99 5.29 -4.71 -5.35
C LEU A 99 3.87 -5.15 -5.76
N ARG A 100 3.57 -5.19 -7.07
CA ARG A 100 2.28 -5.69 -7.58
C ARG A 100 2.05 -7.18 -7.25
N ARG A 101 3.11 -7.99 -7.17
CA ARG A 101 3.06 -9.40 -6.75
C ARG A 101 2.73 -9.54 -5.25
N GLU A 102 3.47 -8.88 -4.36
CA GLU A 102 3.22 -9.02 -2.92
C GLU A 102 1.88 -8.41 -2.51
N ARG A 103 1.45 -7.29 -3.13
CA ARG A 103 0.09 -6.75 -2.95
C ARG A 103 -0.97 -7.81 -3.24
N SER A 104 -0.80 -8.56 -4.33
CA SER A 104 -1.71 -9.65 -4.72
C SER A 104 -1.69 -10.80 -3.70
N ARG A 105 -0.51 -11.16 -3.18
CA ARG A 105 -0.35 -12.19 -2.15
C ARG A 105 -0.99 -11.81 -0.80
N VAL A 106 -0.87 -10.55 -0.37
CA VAL A 106 -1.57 -10.06 0.84
C VAL A 106 -3.08 -10.09 0.64
N MET A 107 -3.58 -9.74 -0.56
CA MET A 107 -5.00 -9.89 -0.89
C MET A 107 -5.47 -11.36 -0.84
N GLU A 108 -4.69 -12.30 -1.37
CA GLU A 108 -4.98 -13.74 -1.25
C GLU A 108 -5.03 -14.19 0.23
N TRP A 109 -4.07 -13.78 1.04
CA TRP A 109 -4.08 -14.13 2.47
C TRP A 109 -5.25 -13.48 3.21
N ARG A 110 -5.61 -12.22 2.93
CA ARG A 110 -6.81 -11.55 3.47
C ARG A 110 -8.08 -12.36 3.14
N GLN A 111 -8.22 -12.85 1.91
CA GLN A 111 -9.37 -13.68 1.51
C GLN A 111 -9.40 -15.02 2.27
N ARG A 112 -8.29 -15.76 2.28
CA ARG A 112 -8.15 -17.02 3.04
C ARG A 112 -8.44 -16.84 4.53
N MET A 113 -8.02 -15.71 5.09
CA MET A 113 -8.30 -15.33 6.48
C MET A 113 -9.78 -14.97 6.72
N GLN A 114 -10.43 -14.25 5.81
CA GLN A 114 -11.85 -13.90 5.94
C GLN A 114 -12.76 -15.15 6.00
N ASP A 115 -12.42 -16.21 5.24
CA ASP A 115 -13.15 -17.48 5.23
C ASP A 115 -12.81 -18.42 6.40
N SER A 116 -11.89 -18.03 7.30
CA SER A 116 -11.31 -18.94 8.29
C SER A 116 -12.05 -19.00 9.63
N THR A 117 -12.04 -20.16 10.28
CA THR A 117 -12.54 -20.33 11.66
C THR A 117 -11.59 -19.71 12.69
N ASP A 118 -12.08 -19.41 13.90
CA ASP A 118 -11.25 -18.87 14.99
C ASP A 118 -10.09 -19.80 15.38
N VAL A 119 -10.30 -21.12 15.29
CA VAL A 119 -9.26 -22.14 15.56
C VAL A 119 -8.13 -22.07 14.53
N THR A 120 -8.48 -21.77 13.27
CA THR A 120 -7.50 -21.61 12.17
C THR A 120 -6.89 -20.22 12.09
N TRP A 121 -7.56 -19.19 12.63
CA TRP A 121 -7.13 -17.79 12.56
C TRP A 121 -5.69 -17.56 13.05
N ALA A 122 -5.37 -18.06 14.25
CA ALA A 122 -4.06 -17.87 14.85
C ALA A 122 -2.93 -18.44 13.97
N SER A 123 -3.15 -19.59 13.32
CA SER A 123 -2.18 -20.21 12.41
C SER A 123 -2.15 -19.57 11.02
N MET A 124 -3.12 -18.73 10.66
CA MET A 124 -3.11 -17.96 9.41
C MET A 124 -2.53 -16.55 9.61
N LYS A 125 -2.57 -16.01 10.84
CA LYS A 125 -2.01 -14.68 11.15
C LYS A 125 -0.53 -14.61 10.78
N ASP A 126 0.25 -15.60 11.20
CA ASP A 126 1.70 -15.63 10.94
C ASP A 126 2.02 -15.56 9.43
N GLY A 127 1.37 -16.39 8.62
CA GLY A 127 1.55 -16.39 7.16
C GLY A 127 0.96 -15.17 6.42
N PHE A 128 0.02 -14.44 7.04
CA PHE A 128 -0.39 -13.12 6.56
C PHE A 128 0.67 -12.06 6.92
N ASN A 129 1.18 -12.06 8.15
CA ASN A 129 2.20 -11.12 8.61
C ASN A 129 3.48 -11.26 7.75
N ASP A 130 3.96 -12.49 7.50
CA ASP A 130 5.07 -12.77 6.57
C ASP A 130 4.84 -12.12 5.18
N ALA A 131 3.60 -12.17 4.68
CA ALA A 131 3.25 -11.57 3.39
C ALA A 131 3.13 -10.03 3.45
N PHE A 132 2.76 -9.47 4.60
CA PHE A 132 2.67 -8.04 4.83
C PHE A 132 4.06 -7.40 4.98
N ASP A 133 4.99 -8.08 5.65
CA ASP A 133 6.40 -7.69 5.73
C ASP A 133 7.03 -7.64 4.33
N GLU A 134 6.85 -8.68 3.52
CA GLU A 134 7.34 -8.71 2.12
C GLU A 134 6.70 -7.61 1.25
N LEU A 135 5.45 -7.21 1.52
CA LEU A 135 4.80 -6.05 0.89
C LEU A 135 5.44 -4.72 1.33
N VAL A 136 5.75 -4.55 2.61
CA VAL A 136 6.42 -3.36 3.17
C VAL A 136 7.85 -3.22 2.61
N GLU A 137 8.58 -4.32 2.45
CA GLU A 137 9.90 -4.33 1.78
C GLU A 137 9.79 -4.00 0.29
N ALA A 138 8.85 -4.65 -0.43
CA ALA A 138 8.64 -4.43 -1.86
C ALA A 138 8.22 -2.98 -2.16
N TRP A 139 7.43 -2.36 -1.27
CA TRP A 139 7.07 -0.93 -1.34
C TRP A 139 8.29 -0.02 -1.28
N GLN A 140 9.12 -0.19 -0.24
CA GLN A 140 10.34 0.62 -0.06
C GLN A 140 11.30 0.45 -1.24
N SER A 141 11.46 -0.78 -1.72
CA SER A 141 12.27 -1.10 -2.90
C SER A 141 11.74 -0.44 -4.18
N ALA A 142 10.43 -0.50 -4.44
CA ALA A 142 9.83 0.13 -5.62
C ALA A 142 10.02 1.66 -5.60
N GLU A 143 9.71 2.32 -4.49
CA GLU A 143 9.88 3.77 -4.36
C GLU A 143 11.35 4.20 -4.46
N GLN A 144 12.30 3.42 -3.92
CA GLN A 144 13.72 3.70 -4.07
C GLN A 144 14.19 3.55 -5.52
N ASN A 145 13.87 2.44 -6.18
CA ASN A 145 14.35 2.17 -7.54
C ASN A 145 13.69 3.10 -8.57
N VAL A 146 12.40 3.43 -8.41
CA VAL A 146 11.71 4.40 -9.27
C VAL A 146 12.31 5.80 -9.08
N ARG A 147 12.49 6.28 -7.84
CA ARG A 147 13.19 7.56 -7.61
C ARG A 147 14.60 7.59 -8.19
N GLN A 148 15.33 6.47 -8.16
CA GLN A 148 16.65 6.38 -8.77
C GLN A 148 16.58 6.48 -10.30
N ALA A 149 15.73 5.69 -10.95
CA ALA A 149 15.60 5.68 -12.41
C ALA A 149 14.99 6.98 -12.98
N VAL A 150 14.18 7.68 -12.20
CA VAL A 150 13.51 8.95 -12.57
C VAL A 150 14.35 10.18 -12.22
N LYS A 151 15.55 10.02 -11.60
CA LYS A 151 16.35 11.12 -11.03
C LYS A 151 16.37 12.39 -11.89
N GLU A 152 15.85 13.45 -11.28
CA GLU A 152 15.73 14.79 -11.84
C GLU A 152 17.10 15.34 -12.26
N ASN A 153 17.13 16.02 -13.43
CA ASN A 153 18.34 16.51 -14.09
C ASN A 153 18.05 17.80 -14.88
#